data_AF-K1TDR2-F1
#
_entry.id   AF-K1TDR2-F1
#
_cell.length_a   1.000
_cell.length_b   1.000
_cell.length_c   1.000
_cell.angle_alpha   90.00
_cell.angle_beta   90.00
_cell.angle_gamma   90.00
#
_symmetry.space_group_name_H-M   'P 1'
#
loop_
_entity.id
_entity.type
_entity.pdbx_description
1 polymer ?
#
loop_
_entity_poly.entity_id
_entity_poly.type
_entity_poly.pdbx_seq_one_letter_code
_entity_poly.pdbx_strand_id
1 'polypeptide(L)'
;MPVSFLYKLGVLLRHRLFDWGILKQEKFDIPVVCIGNITVGGTGKTPMAEMVIAYMAQRHHVALISRGYGRRTKGYIEVTPESHYREVGDEPLQIKRKFPDTVVVVCEKRAEGIRRLRQEHPEVDLVVMDDGFQHRYVEPKVNIVMIDATRPVQHDRMCLRAICG
;
A
#
# COMPACT_ATOMS: atom_id res chain seq x y z
N MET A 1 -6.27 11.10 -29.04
CA MET A 1 -6.95 9.81 -28.79
C MET A 1 -6.32 8.64 -29.58
N PRO A 2 -5.04 8.29 -29.35
CA PRO A 2 -4.62 6.87 -29.48
C PRO A 2 -3.77 6.34 -28.30
N VAL A 3 -3.11 7.24 -27.54
CA VAL A 3 -2.18 6.87 -26.45
C VAL A 3 -2.90 6.21 -25.26
N SER A 4 -4.16 6.59 -25.02
CA SER A 4 -4.99 6.00 -23.96
C SER A 4 -5.36 4.53 -24.22
N PHE A 5 -5.39 4.08 -25.47
CA PHE A 5 -5.68 2.68 -25.81
C PHE A 5 -4.46 1.78 -25.57
N LEU A 6 -3.27 2.25 -25.97
CA LEU A 6 -1.99 1.57 -25.68
C LEU A 6 -1.71 1.48 -24.18
N TYR A 7 -2.00 2.55 -23.43
CA TYR A 7 -1.90 2.56 -21.97
C TYR A 7 -2.85 1.54 -21.34
N LYS A 8 -4.12 1.50 -21.78
CA LYS A 8 -5.10 0.51 -21.30
C LYS A 8 -4.67 -0.93 -21.63
N LEU A 9 -4.14 -1.17 -22.82
CA LEU A 9 -3.65 -2.50 -23.23
C LEU A 9 -2.44 -2.94 -22.39
N GLY A 10 -1.50 -2.02 -22.12
CA GLY A 10 -0.35 -2.28 -21.25
C GLY A 10 -0.75 -2.57 -19.80
N VAL A 11 -1.73 -1.83 -19.26
CA VAL A 11 -2.31 -2.12 -17.94
C VAL A 11 -3.00 -3.48 -17.93
N LEU A 12 -3.77 -3.81 -18.96
CA LEU A 12 -4.50 -5.09 -19.06
C LEU A 12 -3.55 -6.29 -19.18
N LEU A 13 -2.49 -6.16 -19.99
CA LEU A 13 -1.42 -7.16 -20.12
C LEU A 13 -0.70 -7.36 -18.79
N ARG A 14 -0.33 -6.26 -18.11
CA ARG A 14 0.29 -6.34 -16.78
C ARG A 14 -0.61 -7.05 -15.78
N HIS A 15 -1.90 -6.75 -15.77
CA HIS A 15 -2.87 -7.43 -14.89
C HIS A 15 -2.96 -8.93 -15.22
N ARG A 16 -3.04 -9.28 -16.52
CA ARG A 16 -3.03 -10.69 -16.94
C ARG A 16 -1.73 -11.43 -16.62
N LEU A 17 -0.58 -10.78 -16.64
CA LEU A 17 0.70 -11.40 -16.25
C LEU A 17 0.74 -11.74 -14.75
N PHE A 18 0.04 -10.99 -13.90
CA PHE A 18 -0.17 -11.36 -12.51
C PHE A 18 -1.22 -12.47 -12.37
N ASP A 19 -2.35 -12.37 -13.08
CA ASP A 19 -3.41 -13.40 -13.06
C ASP A 19 -2.90 -14.76 -13.59
N TRP A 20 -1.93 -14.75 -14.51
CA TRP A 20 -1.27 -15.95 -15.05
C TRP A 20 -0.10 -16.45 -14.18
N GLY A 21 0.16 -15.84 -13.02
CA GLY A 21 1.22 -16.27 -12.10
C GLY A 21 2.65 -16.08 -12.61
N ILE A 22 2.85 -15.32 -13.69
CA ILE A 22 4.17 -15.06 -14.30
C ILE A 22 4.96 -14.06 -13.44
N LEU A 23 4.27 -13.11 -12.80
CA LEU A 23 4.87 -12.16 -11.87
C LEU A 23 4.82 -12.74 -10.46
N LYS A 24 5.99 -13.15 -9.95
CA LYS A 24 6.15 -13.78 -8.64
C LYS A 24 5.69 -12.83 -7.53
N GLN A 25 4.74 -13.29 -6.71
CA GLN A 25 4.43 -12.68 -5.44
C GLN A 25 5.45 -13.14 -4.41
N GLU A 26 6.00 -12.20 -3.66
CA GLU A 26 6.94 -12.49 -2.58
C GLU A 26 6.17 -12.68 -1.28
N LYS A 27 6.46 -13.80 -0.62
CA LYS A 27 5.93 -14.13 0.70
C LYS A 27 6.92 -13.66 1.76
N PHE A 28 6.40 -12.99 2.77
CA PHE A 28 7.15 -12.63 3.96
C PHE A 28 6.71 -13.50 5.15
N ASP A 29 7.64 -13.73 6.08
CA ASP A 29 7.44 -14.48 7.31
C ASP A 29 6.44 -13.79 8.25
N ILE A 30 6.47 -12.46 8.27
CA ILE A 30 5.52 -11.63 9.03
C ILE A 30 4.19 -11.39 8.29
N PRO A 31 3.07 -11.22 9.01
CA PRO A 31 1.81 -10.78 8.42
C PRO A 31 1.94 -9.41 7.74
N VAL A 32 1.49 -9.36 6.48
CA VAL A 32 1.31 -8.13 5.71
C VAL A 32 -0.19 -7.89 5.51
N VAL A 33 -0.68 -6.76 6.01
CA VAL A 33 -2.05 -6.28 5.85
C VAL A 33 -2.06 -5.21 4.77
N CYS A 34 -2.70 -5.50 3.64
CA CYS A 34 -2.87 -4.54 2.56
C CYS A 34 -4.18 -3.77 2.76
N ILE A 35 -4.07 -2.44 2.76
CA ILE A 35 -5.22 -1.53 2.75
C ILE A 35 -5.26 -0.92 1.36
N GLY A 36 -6.35 -1.14 0.63
CA GLY A 36 -6.50 -0.57 -0.70
C GLY A 36 -7.85 0.10 -0.90
N ASN A 37 -7.87 1.14 -1.74
CA ASN A 37 -9.08 1.87 -2.10
C ASN A 37 -9.50 1.55 -3.53
N ILE A 38 -10.76 1.18 -3.74
CA ILE A 38 -11.33 1.01 -5.09
C ILE A 38 -11.87 2.34 -5.64
N THR A 39 -12.07 3.36 -4.81
CA THR A 39 -12.68 4.62 -5.25
C THR A 39 -11.66 5.69 -5.66
N VAL A 40 -11.74 6.08 -6.93
CA VAL A 40 -11.18 7.31 -7.50
C VAL A 40 -12.17 8.45 -7.23
N GLY A 41 -12.01 9.10 -6.09
CA GLY A 41 -12.87 10.20 -5.64
C GLY A 41 -12.64 10.41 -4.14
N GLY A 42 -12.42 11.65 -3.72
CA GLY A 42 -11.99 11.94 -2.35
C GLY A 42 -13.09 11.64 -1.32
N THR A 43 -12.93 10.56 -0.54
CA THR A 43 -13.79 10.22 0.61
C THR A 43 -13.10 9.25 1.60
N GLY A 44 -12.04 9.69 2.30
CA GLY A 44 -11.69 9.06 3.60
C GLY A 44 -10.64 7.94 3.65
N LYS A 45 -9.63 7.93 2.76
CA LYS A 45 -8.51 6.95 2.83
C LYS A 45 -7.72 7.01 4.14
N THR A 46 -7.36 8.22 4.57
CA THR A 46 -6.50 8.48 5.72
C THR A 46 -7.07 7.94 7.05
N PRO A 47 -8.38 8.06 7.38
CA PRO A 47 -8.90 7.51 8.63
C PRO A 47 -8.79 5.99 8.79
N MET A 48 -8.79 5.20 7.72
CA MET A 48 -8.75 3.73 7.87
C MET A 48 -7.34 3.22 8.15
N ALA A 49 -6.33 3.66 7.37
CA ALA A 49 -4.94 3.30 7.65
C ALA A 49 -4.54 3.71 9.07
N GLU A 50 -4.92 4.90 9.50
CA GLU A 50 -4.75 5.36 10.87
C GLU A 50 -5.51 4.49 11.88
N MET A 51 -6.75 4.07 11.60
CA MET A 51 -7.53 3.21 12.49
C MET A 51 -6.91 1.82 12.65
N VAL A 52 -6.46 1.20 11.56
CA VAL A 52 -5.79 -0.11 11.64
C VAL A 52 -4.46 -0.01 12.35
N ILE A 53 -3.66 1.02 12.06
CA ILE A 53 -2.40 1.26 12.80
C ILE A 53 -2.69 1.45 14.28
N ALA A 54 -3.65 2.32 14.64
CA ALA A 54 -4.00 2.58 16.03
C ALA A 54 -4.49 1.33 16.77
N TYR A 55 -5.31 0.51 16.13
CA TYR A 55 -5.84 -0.72 16.73
C TYR A 55 -4.76 -1.79 16.87
N MET A 56 -3.95 -2.00 15.83
CA MET A 56 -2.95 -3.06 15.82
C MET A 56 -1.73 -2.71 16.68
N ALA A 57 -1.35 -1.43 16.76
CA ALA A 57 -0.25 -0.96 17.61
C ALA A 57 -0.45 -1.23 19.11
N GLN A 58 -1.68 -1.54 19.54
CA GLN A 58 -1.95 -1.96 20.93
C GLN A 58 -1.42 -3.35 21.27
N ARG A 59 -1.13 -4.18 20.25
CA ARG A 59 -0.77 -5.60 20.43
C ARG A 59 0.44 -6.04 19.61
N HIS A 60 0.88 -5.22 18.66
CA HIS A 60 1.89 -5.52 17.66
C HIS A 60 2.85 -4.34 17.47
N HIS A 61 4.08 -4.64 17.09
CA HIS A 61 5.05 -3.67 16.59
C HIS A 61 4.76 -3.44 15.12
N VAL A 62 3.93 -2.43 14.85
CA VAL A 62 3.43 -2.15 13.51
C VAL A 62 4.42 -1.30 12.74
N ALA A 63 4.61 -1.63 11.47
CA ALA A 63 5.21 -0.76 10.49
C ALA A 63 4.24 -0.43 9.36
N LEU A 64 4.21 0.82 8.93
CA LEU A 64 3.53 1.25 7.71
C LEU A 64 4.52 1.36 6.56
N ILE A 65 4.23 0.69 5.45
CA ILE A 65 4.89 0.93 4.16
C ILE A 65 3.96 1.63 3.19
N SER A 66 4.36 2.80 2.73
CA SER A 66 3.65 3.60 1.72
C SER A 66 4.51 3.83 0.49
N ARG A 67 3.86 4.25 -0.61
CA ARG A 67 4.58 4.74 -1.80
C ARG A 67 5.19 6.12 -1.58
N GLY A 68 4.58 6.93 -0.70
CA GLY A 68 4.89 8.36 -0.56
C GLY A 68 4.47 9.17 -1.80
N TYR A 69 3.18 9.22 -2.10
CA TYR A 69 2.67 9.95 -3.27
C TYR A 69 3.10 11.42 -3.25
N GLY A 70 3.55 11.94 -4.39
CA GLY A 70 3.99 13.34 -4.52
C GLY A 70 5.41 13.65 -4.01
N ARG A 71 6.14 12.67 -3.46
CA ARG A 71 7.55 12.87 -3.06
C ARG A 71 8.48 12.98 -4.28
N ARG A 72 9.61 13.67 -4.09
CA ARG A 72 10.67 13.88 -5.09
C ARG A 72 11.79 12.86 -5.03
N THR A 73 11.95 12.20 -3.89
CA THR A 73 12.96 11.17 -3.64
C THR A 73 12.52 9.82 -4.19
N LYS A 74 13.45 8.87 -4.25
CA LYS A 74 13.19 7.48 -4.65
C LYS A 74 13.91 6.52 -3.71
N GLY A 75 13.46 5.28 -3.69
CA GLY A 75 14.03 4.22 -2.87
C GLY A 75 13.42 4.16 -1.48
N TYR A 76 14.04 3.37 -0.61
CA TYR A 76 13.63 3.23 0.78
C TYR A 76 14.08 4.44 1.60
N ILE A 77 13.13 5.06 2.28
CA ILE A 77 13.38 6.12 3.26
C ILE A 77 12.48 5.86 4.45
N GLU A 78 13.06 5.85 5.65
CA GLU A 78 12.30 5.87 6.90
C GLU A 78 11.85 7.31 7.19
N VAL A 79 10.58 7.47 7.54
CA VAL A 79 9.95 8.75 7.82
C VAL A 79 10.14 9.09 9.28
N THR A 80 10.68 10.27 9.54
CA THR A 80 10.78 10.88 10.88
C THR A 80 9.77 12.03 11.01
N PRO A 81 9.40 12.44 12.24
CA PRO A 81 8.52 13.61 12.44
C PRO A 81 9.06 14.92 11.83
N GLU A 82 10.39 15.04 11.72
CA GLU A 82 11.13 16.18 11.17
C GLU A 82 11.31 16.09 9.65
N SER A 83 10.98 14.95 9.04
CA SER A 83 11.10 14.75 7.60
C SER A 83 10.28 15.77 6.82
N HIS A 84 10.78 16.16 5.64
CA HIS A 84 10.10 17.12 4.81
C HIS A 84 9.10 16.42 3.87
N TYR A 85 7.89 16.97 3.72
CA TYR A 85 6.83 16.35 2.91
C TYR A 85 7.25 16.08 1.45
N ARG A 86 8.15 16.90 0.89
CA ARG A 86 8.70 16.67 -0.47
C ARG A 86 9.58 15.42 -0.57
N GLU A 87 10.05 14.88 0.54
CA GLU A 87 10.93 13.71 0.59
C GLU A 87 10.17 12.44 0.93
N VAL A 88 9.08 12.53 1.69
CA VAL A 88 8.36 11.35 2.18
C VAL A 88 6.89 11.32 1.75
N GLY A 89 6.35 12.44 1.28
CA GLY A 89 4.93 12.63 1.02
C GLY A 89 4.18 13.14 2.25
N ASP A 90 3.06 13.81 2.02
CA ASP A 90 2.25 14.41 3.10
C ASP A 90 1.59 13.33 3.98
N GLU A 91 1.01 12.28 3.36
CA GLU A 91 0.28 11.24 4.09
C GLU A 91 1.19 10.41 5.03
N PRO A 92 2.37 9.89 4.60
CA PRO A 92 3.25 9.15 5.51
C PRO A 92 3.80 10.01 6.64
N LEU A 93 4.09 11.29 6.36
CA LEU A 93 4.55 12.23 7.37
C LEU A 93 3.48 12.53 8.42
N GLN A 94 2.23 12.71 7.98
CA GLN A 94 1.09 12.87 8.89
C GLN A 94 0.94 11.65 9.81
N ILE A 95 1.00 10.44 9.25
CA ILE A 95 0.89 9.20 10.03
C ILE A 95 2.03 9.10 11.04
N LYS A 96 3.28 9.36 10.63
CA LYS A 96 4.43 9.34 11.54
C LYS A 96 4.28 10.33 12.69
N ARG A 97 3.77 11.53 12.42
CA ARG A 97 3.53 12.54 13.46
C ARG A 97 2.43 12.14 14.44
N LYS A 98 1.40 11.43 13.96
CA LYS A 98 0.29 10.95 14.79
C LYS A 98 0.66 9.71 15.60
N PHE A 99 1.51 8.85 15.05
CA PHE A 99 1.98 7.60 15.64
C PHE A 99 3.52 7.58 15.66
N PRO A 100 4.16 8.33 16.57
CA PRO A 100 5.63 8.47 16.59
C PRO A 100 6.35 7.13 16.84
N ASP A 101 5.72 6.22 17.58
CA ASP A 101 6.27 4.88 17.89
C ASP A 101 6.10 3.87 16.74
N THR A 102 5.25 4.18 15.74
CA THR A 102 5.09 3.34 14.55
C THR A 102 6.23 3.61 13.57
N VAL A 103 6.84 2.55 13.06
CA VAL A 103 7.83 2.66 11.98
C VAL A 103 7.09 2.99 10.69
N VAL A 104 7.43 4.11 10.05
CA VAL A 104 6.79 4.51 8.80
C VAL A 104 7.86 4.60 7.73
N VAL A 105 7.71 3.85 6.65
CA VAL A 105 8.67 3.81 5.56
C VAL A 105 8.00 4.08 4.23
N VAL A 106 8.74 4.72 3.33
CA VAL A 106 8.28 5.03 1.98
C VAL A 106 9.20 4.39 0.95
N CYS A 107 8.62 3.60 0.06
CA CYS A 107 9.36 2.87 -0.97
C CYS A 107 8.48 2.60 -2.19
N GLU A 108 8.99 2.84 -3.41
CA GLU A 108 8.23 2.49 -4.61
C GLU A 108 8.03 0.97 -4.71
N LYS A 109 9.08 0.20 -4.41
CA LYS A 109 9.12 -1.26 -4.48
C LYS A 109 8.86 -1.84 -3.10
N ARG A 110 7.59 -2.13 -2.80
CA ARG A 110 7.17 -2.57 -1.46
C ARG A 110 7.92 -3.81 -0.96
N ALA A 111 8.15 -4.80 -1.82
CA ALA A 111 8.91 -5.99 -1.44
C ALA A 111 10.35 -5.66 -0.99
N GLU A 112 11.02 -4.74 -1.69
CA GLU A 112 12.35 -4.26 -1.29
C GLU A 112 12.29 -3.48 0.03
N GLY A 113 11.27 -2.64 0.19
CA GLY A 113 11.07 -1.90 1.42
C GLY A 113 10.78 -2.82 2.62
N ILE A 114 9.99 -3.88 2.46
CA ILE A 114 9.73 -4.86 3.53
C ILE A 114 10.99 -5.64 3.88
N ARG A 115 11.79 -6.08 2.89
CA ARG A 115 13.07 -6.76 3.16
C ARG A 115 14.00 -5.88 4.00
N ARG A 116 14.13 -4.62 3.63
CA ARG A 116 15.00 -3.68 4.34
C ARG A 116 14.45 -3.32 5.72
N LEU A 117 13.16 -3.06 5.82
CA LEU A 117 12.46 -2.86 7.08
C LEU A 117 12.70 -4.03 8.05
N ARG A 118 12.64 -5.28 7.59
CA ARG A 118 12.91 -6.47 8.44
C ARG A 118 14.35 -6.55 8.93
N GLN A 119 15.30 -5.97 8.21
CA GLN A 119 16.71 -5.93 8.62
C GLN A 119 16.96 -4.81 9.64
N GLU A 120 16.34 -3.64 9.43
CA GLU A 120 16.53 -2.46 10.28
C GLU A 120 15.66 -2.53 11.56
N HIS A 121 14.49 -3.16 11.48
CA HIS A 121 13.50 -3.28 12.55
C HIS A 121 13.05 -4.73 12.76
N PRO A 122 13.91 -5.59 13.34
CA PRO A 122 13.56 -6.99 13.59
C PRO A 122 12.38 -7.16 14.57
N GLU A 123 12.11 -6.15 15.40
CA GLU A 123 10.99 -6.10 16.34
C GLU A 123 9.62 -6.01 15.67
N VAL A 124 9.55 -5.50 14.42
CA VAL A 124 8.30 -5.35 13.68
C VAL A 124 7.72 -6.73 13.35
N ASP A 125 6.53 -6.99 13.87
CA ASP A 125 5.79 -8.24 13.70
C ASP A 125 4.53 -8.09 12.83
N LEU A 126 4.17 -6.87 12.42
CA LEU A 126 3.05 -6.60 11.50
C LEU A 126 3.39 -5.47 10.53
N VAL A 127 3.22 -5.71 9.23
CA VAL A 127 3.34 -4.65 8.21
C VAL A 127 1.96 -4.28 7.68
N VAL A 128 1.65 -2.99 7.72
CA VAL A 128 0.51 -2.38 7.04
C VAL A 128 1.01 -1.75 5.75
N MET A 129 0.36 -2.05 4.63
CA MET A 129 0.73 -1.56 3.31
C MET A 129 -0.43 -0.74 2.73
N ASP A 130 -0.17 0.52 2.37
CA ASP A 130 -1.16 1.38 1.71
C ASP A 130 -1.07 1.27 0.17
N ASP A 131 -2.23 1.25 -0.47
CA ASP A 131 -2.45 1.16 -1.92
C ASP A 131 -1.77 -0.05 -2.58
N GLY A 132 -1.99 -1.25 -2.01
CA GLY A 132 -1.44 -2.50 -2.52
C GLY A 132 -2.12 -3.05 -3.78
N PHE A 133 -3.24 -2.49 -4.22
CA PHE A 133 -3.93 -2.95 -5.44
C PHE A 133 -3.11 -2.74 -6.72
N GLN A 134 -2.21 -1.75 -6.72
CA GLN A 134 -1.26 -1.56 -7.82
C GLN A 134 0.05 -2.36 -7.65
N HIS A 135 0.24 -3.05 -6.52
CA HIS A 135 1.47 -3.71 -6.08
C HIS A 135 1.25 -5.18 -5.71
N ARG A 136 0.73 -5.96 -6.67
CA ARG A 136 0.54 -7.41 -6.58
C ARG A 136 1.82 -8.26 -6.44
N TYR A 137 2.97 -7.66 -6.12
CA TYR A 137 4.25 -8.36 -5.95
C TYR A 137 4.50 -8.81 -4.50
N VAL A 138 3.65 -8.40 -3.56
CA VAL A 138 3.67 -8.87 -2.16
C VAL A 138 2.40 -9.67 -1.98
N GLU A 139 2.49 -10.86 -1.39
CA GLU A 139 1.30 -11.66 -1.03
C GLU A 139 0.83 -11.23 0.37
N PRO A 140 -0.25 -10.43 0.47
CA PRO A 140 -0.77 -10.02 1.76
C PRO A 140 -1.49 -11.19 2.43
N LYS A 141 -1.30 -11.35 3.75
CA LYS A 141 -2.08 -12.33 4.53
C LYS A 141 -3.53 -11.91 4.66
N VAL A 142 -3.80 -10.60 4.65
CA VAL A 142 -5.16 -10.02 4.68
C VAL A 142 -5.23 -8.83 3.73
N ASN A 143 -6.25 -8.81 2.87
CA ASN A 143 -6.61 -7.67 2.02
C ASN A 143 -7.85 -6.98 2.57
N ILE A 144 -7.72 -5.74 3.01
CA ILE A 144 -8.84 -4.89 3.40
C ILE A 144 -9.16 -3.95 2.24
N VAL A 145 -10.36 -4.14 1.68
CA VAL A 145 -10.84 -3.41 0.51
C VAL A 145 -11.92 -2.43 0.93
N MET A 146 -11.68 -1.14 0.75
CA MET A 146 -12.72 -0.13 1.00
C MET A 146 -13.57 0.07 -0.25
N ILE A 147 -14.89 -0.05 -0.06
CA ILE A 147 -15.92 0.23 -1.06
C ILE A 147 -16.78 1.36 -0.52
N ASP A 148 -16.94 2.42 -1.31
CA ASP A 148 -17.82 3.53 -0.96
C ASP A 148 -19.28 3.06 -0.95
N ALA A 149 -19.96 3.23 0.19
CA ALA A 149 -21.35 2.81 0.37
C ALA A 149 -22.35 3.53 -0.57
N THR A 150 -21.97 4.68 -1.14
CA THR A 150 -22.81 5.44 -2.08
C THR A 150 -22.68 4.97 -3.53
N ARG A 151 -21.74 4.05 -3.82
CA ARG A 151 -21.57 3.45 -5.15
C ARG A 151 -21.70 1.93 -5.07
N PRO A 152 -22.89 1.37 -5.38
CA PRO A 152 -23.08 -0.08 -5.39
C PRO A 152 -22.11 -0.75 -6.38
N VAL A 153 -21.54 -1.87 -5.93
CA VAL A 153 -20.53 -2.75 -6.56
C VAL A 153 -20.88 -3.22 -7.99
N GLN A 154 -22.09 -2.92 -8.48
CA GLN A 154 -22.66 -3.49 -9.70
C GLN A 154 -22.12 -2.88 -11.00
N HIS A 155 -21.45 -1.72 -10.97
CA HIS A 155 -20.95 -1.05 -12.20
C HIS A 155 -19.44 -1.20 -12.46
N ASP A 156 -18.62 -1.59 -11.48
CA ASP A 156 -17.16 -1.72 -11.67
C ASP A 156 -16.72 -3.18 -11.85
N ARG A 157 -17.17 -3.79 -12.95
CA ARG A 157 -16.79 -5.16 -13.36
C ARG A 157 -15.29 -5.34 -13.62
N MET A 158 -14.51 -4.25 -13.72
CA MET A 158 -13.08 -4.31 -14.06
C MET A 158 -12.16 -4.45 -12.84
N CYS A 159 -12.60 -4.02 -11.65
CA CYS A 159 -11.77 -4.03 -10.44
C CYS A 159 -11.95 -5.30 -9.57
N LEU A 160 -13.13 -5.93 -9.56
CA LEU A 160 -13.38 -7.11 -8.72
C LEU A 160 -12.61 -8.36 -9.17
N ARG A 161 -12.45 -8.55 -10.48
CA ARG A 161 -11.68 -9.67 -11.04
C ARG A 161 -10.20 -9.60 -10.70
N ALA A 162 -9.72 -8.43 -10.28
CA ALA A 162 -8.34 -8.19 -9.94
C ALA A 162 -7.98 -8.51 -8.48
N ILE A 163 -8.98 -8.84 -7.65
CA ILE A 163 -8.87 -8.96 -6.19
C ILE A 163 -9.22 -10.38 -5.73
N CYS A 164 -10.12 -11.07 -6.45
CA CYS A 164 -10.59 -12.42 -6.15
C CYS A 164 -10.03 -13.50 -7.09
N GLY A 165 -9.02 -13.18 -7.90
CA GLY A 165 -8.37 -14.09 -8.85
C GLY A 165 -6.94 -14.39 -8.45
#